data_AF-A0A520FK26-F1
#
_entry.id   AF-A0A520FK26-F1
#
_cell.length_a   1.000
_cell.length_b   1.000
_cell.length_c   1.000
_cell.angle_alpha   90.00
_cell.angle_beta   90.00
_cell.angle_gamma   90.00
#
_symmetry.space_group_name_H-M   'P 1'
#
loop_
_entity.id
_entity.type
_entity.pdbx_description
1 polymer ?
#
loop_
_entity_poly.entity_id
_entity_poly.type
_entity_poly.pdbx_seq_one_letter_code
_entity_poly.pdbx_strand_id
1 'polypeptide(L)' 'MSLRSVNQVADHLGVTADDIIDAAGFTLGELEHAAEQHGYCASCYRQVPVISDREVQIITTRLSS' A
#
# COMPACT_ATOMS: atom_id res chain seq x y z
N MET A 1 -8.73 -5.36 -13.10
CA MET A 1 -8.60 -4.68 -11.80
C MET A 1 -7.20 -4.10 -11.75
N SER A 2 -7.06 -2.79 -11.51
CA SER A 2 -5.75 -2.14 -11.47
C SER A 2 -5.27 -2.10 -10.03
N LEU A 3 -4.14 -2.75 -9.75
CA LEU A 3 -3.48 -2.66 -8.46
C LEU A 3 -2.63 -1.39 -8.40
N ARG A 4 -2.60 -0.73 -7.25
CA ARG A 4 -1.78 0.44 -6.96
C ARG A 4 -0.76 0.12 -5.88
N SER A 5 0.37 0.78 -5.95
CA SER A 5 1.40 0.71 -4.93
C SER A 5 1.08 1.63 -3.74
N VAL A 6 1.69 1.35 -2.59
CA VAL A 6 1.58 2.20 -1.39
C VAL A 6 1.90 3.66 -1.74
N ASN A 7 2.97 3.91 -2.49
CA ASN A 7 3.34 5.26 -2.92
C ASN A 7 2.27 5.92 -3.80
N GLN A 8 1.67 5.18 -4.74
CA GLN A 8 0.61 5.73 -5.60
C GLN A 8 -0.64 6.09 -4.80
N VAL A 9 -1.01 5.29 -3.79
CA VAL A 9 -2.16 5.58 -2.94
C VAL A 9 -1.87 6.75 -2.00
N ALA A 10 -0.66 6.79 -1.42
CA ALA A 10 -0.21 7.89 -0.57
C ALA A 10 -0.22 9.22 -1.33
N ASP A 11 0.35 9.26 -2.53
CA ASP A 11 0.34 10.43 -3.41
C ASP A 11 -1.09 10.85 -3.81
N HIS A 12 -1.94 9.87 -4.15
CA HIS A 12 -3.34 10.13 -4.50
C HIS A 12 -4.17 10.74 -3.35
N LEU A 13 -3.92 10.29 -2.12
CA LEU A 13 -4.64 10.73 -0.92
C LEU A 13 -3.97 11.93 -0.22
N GLY A 14 -2.76 12.32 -0.64
CA GLY A 14 -2.01 13.40 0.00
C GLY A 14 -1.54 13.08 1.42
N VAL A 15 -1.27 11.80 1.70
CA VAL A 15 -0.83 11.28 3.01
C VAL A 15 0.53 10.59 2.91
N THR A 16 1.11 10.18 4.04
CA THR A 16 2.39 9.46 4.01
C THR A 16 2.19 7.98 3.68
N ALA A 17 3.24 7.33 3.16
CA ALA A 17 3.22 5.88 2.95
C ALA A 17 2.99 5.09 4.25
N ASP A 18 3.45 5.63 5.39
CA ASP A 18 3.26 5.02 6.71
C ASP A 18 1.77 5.01 7.10
N ASP A 19 1.07 6.13 6.87
CA ASP A 19 -0.38 6.23 7.09
C ASP A 19 -1.16 5.22 6.25
N ILE A 20 -0.73 4.97 5.01
CA ILE A 20 -1.34 3.95 4.14
C ILE A 20 -1.10 2.55 4.69
N ILE A 21 0.11 2.24 5.15
CA ILE A 21 0.48 0.93 5.68
C ILE A 21 -0.34 0.64 6.95
N ASP A 22 -0.40 1.61 7.86
CA ASP A 22 -1.18 1.53 9.10
C ASP A 22 -2.68 1.39 8.80
N ALA A 23 -3.24 2.26 7.95
CA ALA A 23 -4.65 2.24 7.61
C ALA A 23 -5.06 0.99 6.81
N ALA A 24 -4.17 0.42 5.99
CA ALA A 24 -4.42 -0.85 5.32
C ALA A 24 -4.31 -2.04 6.27
N GLY A 25 -3.57 -1.90 7.36
CA GLY A 25 -3.26 -2.97 8.30
C GLY A 25 -2.21 -3.95 7.78
N PHE A 26 -1.35 -3.50 6.87
CA PHE A 26 -0.25 -4.32 6.38
C PHE A 26 0.89 -4.34 7.38
N THR A 27 1.44 -5.52 7.62
CA THR A 27 2.74 -5.64 8.28
C THR A 27 3.86 -5.43 7.28
N LEU A 28 5.02 -4.96 7.77
CA LEU A 28 6.20 -4.80 6.92
C LEU A 28 6.60 -6.11 6.24
N GLY A 29 6.53 -7.24 6.96
CA GLY A 29 6.88 -8.56 6.42
C GLY A 29 5.96 -9.02 5.30
N GLU A 30 4.66 -8.71 5.34
CA GLU A 30 3.74 -9.01 4.24
C GLU A 30 4.07 -8.21 2.98
N LEU A 31 4.45 -6.94 3.14
CA LEU A 31 4.83 -6.06 2.04
C LEU A 31 6.18 -6.45 1.43
N GLU A 32 7.16 -6.79 2.26
CA GLU A 32 8.46 -7.30 1.83
C GLU A 32 8.31 -8.62 1.07
N HIS A 33 7.49 -9.54 1.59
CA HIS A 33 7.21 -10.81 0.92
C HIS A 33 6.51 -10.60 -0.42
N ALA A 34 5.54 -9.69 -0.49
CA ALA A 34 4.90 -9.32 -1.75
C ALA A 34 5.91 -8.72 -2.74
N ALA A 35 6.86 -7.90 -2.27
CA ALA A 35 7.91 -7.37 -3.12
C ALA A 35 8.75 -8.47 -3.77
N GLU A 36 9.19 -9.46 -2.99
CA GLU A 36 9.95 -10.61 -3.48
C GLU A 36 9.14 -11.43 -4.48
N GLN A 37 7.85 -11.68 -4.22
CA GLN A 37 6.96 -12.40 -5.14
C GLN A 37 6.80 -11.69 -6.50
N HIS A 38 6.88 -10.37 -6.49
CA HIS A 38 6.83 -9.53 -7.70
C HIS A 38 8.20 -9.31 -8.35
N GLY A 39 9.27 -9.92 -7.84
CA GLY A 39 10.63 -9.82 -8.38
C GLY A 39 11.38 -8.55 -7.97
N TYR A 40 10.89 -7.83 -6.96
CA TYR A 40 11.55 -6.66 -6.38
C TYR A 40 12.37 -7.04 -5.15
N CYS A 41 13.29 -6.17 -4.76
CA CYS A 41 13.91 -6.24 -3.44
C CYS A 41 12.86 -5.99 -2.35
N ALA A 42 12.96 -6.69 -1.21
CA ALA A 42 12.11 -6.46 -0.04
C ALA A 42 11.99 -4.98 0.34
N SER A 43 13.10 -4.22 0.31
CA SER A 43 13.13 -2.78 0.60
C SER A 43 12.37 -1.89 -0.40
N CYS A 44 12.00 -2.42 -1.57
CA CYS A 44 11.22 -1.72 -2.58
C CYS A 44 9.70 -1.90 -2.42
N TYR A 45 9.25 -2.49 -1.30
CA TYR A 45 7.85 -2.83 -1.05
C TYR A 45 6.83 -1.70 -1.31
N ARG A 46 7.22 -0.45 -1.09
CA ARG A 46 6.35 0.73 -1.31
C ARG A 46 5.95 0.96 -2.76
N GLN A 47 6.67 0.35 -3.70
CA GLN A 47 6.48 0.48 -5.15
C GLN A 47 5.68 -0.70 -5.72
N VAL A 48 5.42 -1.73 -4.91
CA VAL A 48 4.79 -2.97 -5.34
C VAL A 48 3.28 -2.74 -5.45
N PRO A 49 2.65 -3.04 -6.59
CA PRO A 49 1.23 -2.82 -6.77
C PRO A 49 0.44 -3.92 -6.04
N VAL A 50 0.11 -3.68 -4.77
CA VAL A 50 -0.60 -4.65 -3.90
C VAL A 50 -1.98 -4.17 -3.46
N ILE A 51 -2.30 -2.88 -3.61
CA ILE A 51 -3.54 -2.29 -3.11
C ILE A 51 -4.58 -2.25 -4.23
N SER A 52 -5.72 -2.89 -4.02
CA SER A 52 -6.87 -2.82 -4.93
C SER A 52 -7.69 -1.55 -4.75
N ASP A 53 -8.48 -1.15 -5.76
CA ASP A 53 -9.41 -0.01 -5.65
C ASP A 53 -10.38 -0.14 -4.46
N ARG A 54 -10.78 -1.37 -4.11
CA ARG A 54 -11.63 -1.63 -2.94
C ARG A 54 -10.90 -1.29 -1.64
N GLU A 55 -9.64 -1.67 -1.52
CA GLU A 55 -8.82 -1.36 -0.36
C GLU A 55 -8.55 0.14 -0.26
N VAL A 56 -8.33 0.84 -1.37
CA VAL A 56 -8.21 2.31 -1.37
C VAL A 56 -9.43 2.96 -0.72
N GLN A 57 -10.64 2.51 -1.02
CA GLN A 57 -11.85 3.05 -0.37
C GLN A 57 -11.89 2.78 1.14
N ILE A 58 -11.44 1.60 1.58
CA ILE A 58 -11.38 1.23 3.00
C ILE A 58 -10.34 2.10 3.73
N ILE A 59 -9.15 2.24 3.15
CA ILE A 59 -8.05 3.08 3.66
C ILE A 59 -8.52 4.53 3.79
N THR A 60 -9.14 5.08 2.75
CA THR A 60 -9.68 6.45 2.75
C THR A 60 -10.70 6.65 3.88
N THR A 61 -11.60 5.67 4.08
CA THR A 61 -12.60 5.72 5.15
C THR A 61 -11.95 5.72 6.54
N ARG A 62 -10.91 4.91 6.74
CA ARG A 62 -10.16 4.82 8.00
C ARG A 62 -9.38 6.10 8.32
N LEU A 63 -8.74 6.71 7.31
CA LEU A 63 -7.97 7.95 7.48
C LEU A 63 -8.85 9.19 7.71
N SER A 64 -10.15 9.12 7.35
CA SER A 64 -11.10 10.23 7.52
C SER A 64 -11.87 10.19 8.85
N SER A 65 -11.66 9.15 9.68
CA SER A 65 -12.28 8.99 11.00
C SER A 65 -11.31 9.33 12.12
#